data_AF-A0A4V0Z4A3-F1
#
_entry.id   AF-A0A4V0Z4A3-F1
#
_cell.length_a   1.000
_cell.length_b   1.000
_cell.length_c   1.000
_cell.angle_alpha   90.00
_cell.angle_beta   90.00
_cell.angle_gamma   90.00
#
_symmetry.space_group_name_H-M   'P 1'
#
loop_
_entity.id
_entity.type
_entity.pdbx_description
1 polymer ?
#
loop_
_entity_poly.entity_id
_entity_poly.type
_entity_poly.pdbx_seq_one_letter_code
_entity_poly.pdbx_strand_id
1 'polypeptide(L)'
;MTVHATAFDDAVFSVDDLVERMGGNAHAEAKVVRRVRECIGNGIEPLNLAGDAVQQARFMEARRILHNLRSDISELGASRFIGACLALELALAEGRVVEIPLLFTAAETELRLVMEHAGAWLDQHAGRATQRS
;
A
#
# COMPACT_ATOMS: atom_id res chain seq x y z
N MET A 1 24.38 16.81 7.43
CA MET A 1 23.00 17.33 7.51
C MET A 1 22.45 17.38 6.11
N THR A 2 21.85 16.29 5.65
CA THR A 2 21.15 16.24 4.37
C THR A 2 19.66 16.34 4.67
N VAL A 3 19.10 17.45 4.20
CA VAL A 3 17.68 17.76 4.21
C VAL A 3 16.97 16.82 3.23
N HIS A 4 16.30 15.77 3.74
CA HIS A 4 15.24 15.10 3.00
C HIS A 4 13.89 15.60 3.53
N ALA A 5 13.60 16.86 3.18
CA ALA A 5 12.23 17.31 3.04
C ALA A 5 11.93 17.29 1.54
N THR A 6 11.73 16.10 0.98
CA THR A 6 11.10 15.99 -0.33
C THR A 6 9.59 16.06 -0.10
N ALA A 7 8.98 17.06 -0.74
CA ALA A 7 7.54 17.20 -0.89
C ALA A 7 6.89 15.84 -1.12
N PHE A 8 5.71 15.60 -0.53
CA PHE A 8 4.86 14.41 -0.74
C PHE A 8 5.12 13.78 -2.10
N ASP A 9 6.08 12.85 -2.13
CA ASP A 9 6.59 12.31 -3.37
C ASP A 9 5.45 11.48 -3.91
N ASP A 10 5.09 11.62 -5.17
CA ASP A 10 3.94 10.94 -5.81
C ASP A 10 4.30 9.46 -6.09
N ALA A 11 4.94 8.84 -5.10
CA ALA A 11 5.52 7.52 -5.14
C ALA A 11 4.40 6.48 -5.13
N VAL A 12 4.35 5.72 -6.22
CA VAL A 12 3.53 4.51 -6.33
C VAL A 12 4.02 3.46 -5.33
N PHE A 13 5.35 3.36 -5.14
CA PHE A 13 6.00 2.43 -4.25
C PHE A 13 7.45 2.90 -4.04
N SER A 14 7.86 3.09 -2.80
CA SER A 14 9.25 3.39 -2.47
C SER A 14 9.67 2.62 -1.23
N VAL A 15 10.50 1.60 -1.46
CA VAL A 15 11.15 0.83 -0.38
C VAL A 15 12.53 1.39 -0.09
N ASP A 16 12.92 2.50 -0.71
CA ASP A 16 14.28 3.03 -0.66
C ASP A 16 14.67 3.38 0.78
N ASP A 17 13.77 4.01 1.54
CA ASP A 17 13.96 4.28 2.97
C ASP A 17 14.11 2.99 3.81
N LEU A 18 13.40 1.93 3.41
CA LEU A 18 13.45 0.62 4.07
C LEU A 18 14.74 -0.13 3.74
N VAL A 19 15.21 -0.02 2.49
CA VAL A 19 16.44 -0.62 1.95
C VAL A 19 17.69 0.13 2.44
N GLU A 20 17.66 1.46 2.47
CA GLU A 20 18.74 2.32 2.98
C GLU A 20 18.97 2.06 4.47
N ARG A 21 17.89 1.88 5.26
CA ARG A 21 17.96 1.42 6.65
C ARG A 21 18.61 0.05 6.83
N MET A 22 18.73 -0.79 5.79
CA MET A 22 19.29 -2.14 5.91
C MET A 22 20.81 -2.17 6.03
N GLY A 23 21.51 -1.09 5.64
CA GLY A 23 22.98 -1.00 5.76
C GLY A 23 23.75 -2.16 5.12
N GLY A 24 23.16 -2.88 4.15
CA GLY A 24 23.79 -4.04 3.49
C GLY A 24 23.73 -5.38 4.25
N ASN A 25 22.87 -5.53 5.27
CA ASN A 25 22.75 -6.79 6.01
C ASN A 25 21.69 -7.74 5.39
N ALA A 26 22.09 -8.97 5.04
CA ALA A 26 21.21 -10.01 4.48
C ALA A 26 20.00 -10.35 5.37
N HIS A 27 20.12 -10.22 6.70
CA HIS A 27 19.00 -10.44 7.61
C HIS A 27 17.94 -9.33 7.51
N ALA A 28 18.39 -8.08 7.32
CA ALA A 28 17.49 -6.96 7.11
C ALA A 28 16.76 -7.09 5.76
N GLU A 29 17.47 -7.49 4.70
CA GLU A 29 16.89 -7.77 3.38
C GLU A 29 15.81 -8.84 3.44
N ALA A 30 16.07 -9.98 4.09
CA ALA A 30 15.08 -11.03 4.27
C ALA A 30 13.82 -10.54 5.01
N LYS A 31 13.98 -9.65 6.00
CA LYS A 31 12.87 -9.06 6.74
C LYS A 31 12.03 -8.12 5.86
N VAL A 32 12.68 -7.30 5.03
CA VAL A 32 11.97 -6.41 4.08
C VAL A 32 11.23 -7.23 3.03
N VAL A 33 11.88 -8.22 2.43
CA VAL A 33 11.24 -9.14 1.46
C VAL A 33 10.01 -9.79 2.07
N ARG A 34 10.12 -10.29 3.30
CA ARG A 34 8.97 -10.86 4.01
C ARG A 34 7.87 -9.83 4.23
N ARG A 35 8.20 -8.60 4.67
CA ARG A 35 7.20 -7.56 4.90
C ARG A 35 6.48 -7.15 3.62
N VAL A 36 7.21 -6.94 2.53
CA VAL A 36 6.62 -6.63 1.21
C VAL A 36 5.65 -7.73 0.78
N ARG A 37 6.00 -9.01 0.96
CA ARG A 37 5.10 -10.15 0.69
C ARG A 37 3.85 -10.16 1.57
N GLU A 38 3.99 -9.87 2.86
CA GLU A 38 2.85 -9.80 3.79
C GLU A 38 1.88 -8.68 3.40
N CYS A 39 2.40 -7.50 3.04
CA CYS A 39 1.59 -6.35 2.65
C CYS A 39 0.78 -6.58 1.37
N ILE A 40 1.37 -7.22 0.35
CA ILE A 40 0.67 -7.49 -0.92
C ILE A 40 -0.08 -8.83 -0.95
N GLY A 41 0.13 -9.69 0.06
CA GLY A 41 -0.38 -11.07 0.06
C GLY A 41 -1.90 -11.18 0.09
N ASN A 42 -2.59 -10.17 0.63
CA ASN A 42 -4.05 -10.12 0.65
C ASN A 42 -4.66 -9.63 -0.69
N GLY A 43 -3.83 -9.14 -1.62
CA GLY A 43 -4.29 -8.64 -2.91
C GLY A 43 -5.32 -7.52 -2.79
N ILE A 44 -6.34 -7.57 -3.65
CA ILE A 44 -7.47 -6.61 -3.64
C ILE A 44 -8.59 -6.99 -2.65
N GLU A 45 -8.47 -8.11 -1.93
CA GLU A 45 -9.56 -8.64 -1.10
C GLU A 45 -10.07 -7.64 -0.05
N PRO A 46 -9.22 -6.86 0.65
CA PRO A 46 -9.71 -5.87 1.60
C PRO A 46 -10.53 -4.75 0.93
N LEU A 47 -10.24 -4.39 -0.34
CA LEU A 47 -11.07 -3.43 -1.08
C LEU A 47 -12.44 -4.04 -1.45
N ASN A 48 -12.49 -5.32 -1.83
CA ASN A 48 -13.74 -6.02 -2.08
C ASN A 48 -14.63 -6.03 -0.83
N LEU A 49 -14.06 -6.41 0.33
CA LEU A 49 -14.78 -6.42 1.61
C LEU A 49 -15.28 -5.02 2.02
N ALA A 50 -14.48 -3.99 1.78
CA ALA A 50 -14.91 -2.61 2.01
C ALA A 50 -16.07 -2.21 1.06
N GLY A 51 -16.00 -2.62 -0.21
CA GLY A 51 -17.06 -2.42 -1.20
C GLY A 51 -18.37 -3.10 -0.77
N ASP A 52 -18.32 -4.35 -0.32
CA ASP A 52 -19.48 -5.09 0.19
C ASP A 52 -20.10 -4.41 1.41
N ALA A 53 -19.27 -3.92 2.33
CA ALA A 53 -19.74 -3.16 3.48
C ALA A 53 -20.45 -1.87 3.05
N VAL A 54 -19.95 -1.16 2.03
CA VAL A 54 -20.61 0.02 1.46
C VAL A 54 -21.96 -0.32 0.84
N GLN A 55 -22.06 -1.40 0.05
CA GLN A 55 -23.34 -1.84 -0.53
C GLN A 55 -24.40 -2.14 0.53
N GLN A 56 -23.96 -2.57 1.72
CA GLN A 56 -24.81 -2.86 2.87
C GLN A 56 -25.00 -1.66 3.81
N ALA A 57 -24.60 -0.44 3.40
CA ALA A 57 -24.62 0.78 4.21
C ALA A 57 -23.84 0.71 5.54
N ARG A 58 -22.89 -0.24 5.66
CA ARG A 58 -22.00 -0.43 6.82
C ARG A 58 -20.76 0.46 6.69
N PHE A 59 -20.94 1.77 6.57
CA PHE A 59 -19.85 2.71 6.25
C PHE A 59 -18.72 2.74 7.29
N MET A 60 -19.03 2.58 8.57
CA MET A 60 -18.02 2.52 9.63
C MET A 60 -17.11 1.29 9.51
N GLU A 61 -17.69 0.16 9.08
CA GLU A 61 -16.93 -1.06 8.85
C GLU A 61 -16.05 -0.93 7.61
N ALA A 62 -16.59 -0.43 6.50
CA ALA A 62 -15.84 -0.13 5.30
C ALA A 62 -14.63 0.78 5.59
N ARG A 63 -14.85 1.86 6.36
CA ARG A 63 -13.78 2.78 6.76
C ARG A 63 -12.70 2.10 7.59
N ARG A 64 -13.07 1.20 8.51
CA ARG A 64 -12.11 0.43 9.32
C ARG A 64 -11.26 -0.51 8.46
N ILE A 65 -11.89 -1.19 7.49
CA ILE A 65 -11.18 -2.07 6.56
C ILE A 65 -10.16 -1.28 5.74
N LEU A 66 -10.58 -0.14 5.17
CA LEU A 66 -9.71 0.75 4.41
C LEU A 66 -8.57 1.33 5.25
N HIS A 67 -8.85 1.74 6.48
CA HIS A 67 -7.84 2.24 7.40
C HIS A 67 -6.75 1.22 7.71
N ASN A 68 -7.14 -0.04 7.92
CA ASN A 68 -6.20 -1.13 8.16
C ASN A 68 -5.34 -1.40 6.92
N LEU A 69 -5.99 -1.51 5.75
CA LEU A 69 -5.28 -1.69 4.47
C LEU A 69 -4.29 -0.55 4.21
N ARG A 70 -4.70 0.70 4.41
CA ARG A 70 -3.83 1.87 4.27
C ARG A 70 -2.64 1.81 5.22
N SER A 71 -2.86 1.38 6.47
CA SER A 71 -1.79 1.25 7.46
C SER A 71 -0.76 0.21 7.04
N ASP A 72 -1.20 -0.96 6.58
CA ASP A 72 -0.32 -2.03 6.11
C ASP A 72 0.51 -1.62 4.88
N ILE A 73 -0.11 -0.92 3.92
CA ILE A 73 0.57 -0.48 2.70
C ILE A 73 1.42 0.77 2.93
N SER A 74 1.15 1.58 3.96
CA SER A 74 1.92 2.80 4.23
C SER A 74 3.40 2.55 4.49
N GLU A 75 3.74 1.38 5.00
CA GLU A 75 5.12 0.96 5.22
C GLU A 75 5.90 0.76 3.91
N LEU A 76 5.23 0.67 2.76
CA LEU A 76 5.84 0.51 1.44
C LEU A 76 6.11 1.84 0.72
N GLY A 77 5.93 2.98 1.40
CA GLY A 77 6.14 4.30 0.81
C GLY A 77 5.14 4.65 -0.31
N ALA A 78 3.98 4.01 -0.35
CA ALA A 78 2.96 4.17 -1.39
C ALA A 78 2.04 5.39 -1.15
N SER A 79 2.60 6.60 -1.19
CA SER A 79 1.91 7.85 -0.87
C SER A 79 0.64 8.09 -1.71
N ARG A 80 0.65 7.71 -3.00
CA ARG A 80 -0.52 7.80 -3.90
C ARG A 80 -1.69 6.96 -3.41
N PHE A 81 -1.40 5.72 -3.04
CA PHE A 81 -2.39 4.82 -2.47
C PHE A 81 -2.93 5.36 -1.13
N ILE A 82 -2.04 5.86 -0.27
CA ILE A 82 -2.42 6.48 1.00
C ILE A 82 -3.39 7.65 0.77
N GLY A 83 -3.10 8.52 -0.19
CA GLY A 83 -3.96 9.65 -0.56
C GLY A 83 -5.34 9.20 -1.06
N ALA A 84 -5.39 8.22 -1.96
CA ALA A 84 -6.64 7.66 -2.47
C ALA A 84 -7.50 7.04 -1.35
N CYS A 85 -6.89 6.26 -0.45
CA CYS A 85 -7.60 5.71 0.71
C CYS A 85 -8.08 6.78 1.68
N LEU A 86 -7.30 7.83 1.95
CA LEU A 86 -7.74 8.93 2.82
C LEU A 86 -8.94 9.68 2.24
N ALA A 87 -8.93 9.96 0.93
CA ALA A 87 -10.07 10.58 0.25
C ALA A 87 -11.34 9.71 0.36
N LEU A 88 -11.20 8.39 0.18
CA LEU A 88 -12.29 7.44 0.33
C LEU A 88 -12.80 7.33 1.78
N GLU A 89 -11.88 7.24 2.75
CA GLU A 89 -12.21 7.24 4.19
C GLU A 89 -13.00 8.50 4.59
N LEU A 90 -12.63 9.66 4.04
CA LEU A 90 -13.32 10.93 4.28
C LEU A 90 -14.71 10.96 3.65
N ALA A 91 -14.85 10.51 2.39
CA ALA A 91 -16.14 10.43 1.73
C ALA A 91 -17.12 9.50 2.47
N LEU A 92 -16.61 8.39 3.01
CA LEU A 92 -17.39 7.47 3.85
C LEU A 92 -17.80 8.11 5.18
N ALA A 93 -16.92 8.88 5.82
CA ALA A 93 -17.21 9.55 7.08
C ALA A 93 -18.24 10.68 6.93
N GLU A 94 -18.18 11.41 5.81
CA GLU A 94 -19.07 12.54 5.53
C GLU A 94 -20.34 12.15 4.77
N GLY A 95 -20.50 10.87 4.39
CA GLY A 95 -21.67 10.39 3.66
C GLY A 95 -21.75 10.93 2.23
N ARG A 96 -20.62 11.21 1.58
CA ARG A 96 -20.55 11.67 0.18
C ARG A 96 -20.71 10.50 -0.79
N VAL A 97 -21.87 9.84 -0.74
CA VAL A 97 -22.14 8.54 -1.41
C VAL A 97 -21.89 8.59 -2.93
N VAL A 98 -22.11 9.75 -3.56
CA VAL A 98 -21.90 9.95 -5.01
C VAL A 98 -20.42 9.83 -5.40
N GLU A 99 -19.49 10.20 -4.52
CA GLU A 99 -18.05 10.15 -4.79
C GLU A 99 -17.45 8.76 -4.54
N ILE A 100 -18.11 7.93 -3.72
CA ILE A 100 -17.58 6.64 -3.26
C ILE A 100 -17.15 5.73 -4.42
N PRO A 101 -17.96 5.51 -5.49
CA PRO A 101 -17.54 4.64 -6.59
C PRO A 101 -16.25 5.09 -7.27
N LEU A 102 -16.12 6.38 -7.54
CA LEU A 102 -14.92 6.96 -8.17
C LEU A 102 -13.68 6.78 -7.26
N LEU A 103 -13.84 7.03 -5.97
CA LEU A 103 -12.77 6.91 -4.99
C LEU A 103 -12.35 5.46 -4.76
N PHE A 104 -13.27 4.50 -4.85
CA PHE A 104 -12.95 3.06 -4.87
C PHE A 104 -12.10 2.69 -6.09
N THR A 105 -12.51 3.12 -7.29
CA THR A 105 -11.74 2.85 -8.51
C THR A 105 -10.34 3.45 -8.45
N ALA A 106 -10.19 4.64 -7.87
CA ALA A 106 -8.89 5.27 -7.65
C ALA A 106 -8.03 4.43 -6.68
N ALA A 107 -8.55 4.08 -5.50
CA ALA A 107 -7.84 3.26 -4.52
C ALA A 107 -7.44 1.88 -5.06
N GLU A 108 -8.31 1.23 -5.84
CA GLU A 108 -8.03 -0.05 -6.48
C GLU A 108 -6.92 0.05 -7.53
N THR A 109 -6.96 1.10 -8.37
CA THR A 109 -5.94 1.34 -9.38
C THR A 109 -4.57 1.54 -8.74
N GLU A 110 -4.50 2.36 -7.69
CA GLU A 110 -3.25 2.58 -6.96
C GLU A 110 -2.77 1.30 -6.26
N LEU A 111 -3.66 0.51 -5.65
CA LEU A 111 -3.27 -0.75 -5.02
C LEU A 111 -2.68 -1.73 -6.04
N ARG A 112 -3.27 -1.82 -7.23
CA ARG A 112 -2.74 -2.67 -8.31
C ARG A 112 -1.35 -2.24 -8.74
N LEU A 113 -1.13 -0.94 -8.89
CA LEU A 113 0.19 -0.40 -9.20
C LEU A 113 1.20 -0.70 -8.09
N VAL A 114 0.83 -0.54 -6.82
CA VAL A 114 1.67 -0.93 -5.66
C VAL A 114 2.07 -2.41 -5.76
N MET A 115 1.10 -3.30 -6.00
CA MET A 115 1.36 -4.74 -6.10
C MET A 115 2.26 -5.09 -7.28
N GLU A 116 2.10 -4.44 -8.43
CA GLU A 116 2.95 -4.64 -9.61
C GLU A 116 4.40 -4.24 -9.31
N HIS A 117 4.62 -3.06 -8.74
CA HIS A 117 5.96 -2.57 -8.41
C HIS A 117 6.60 -3.39 -7.29
N ALA A 118 5.82 -3.78 -6.28
CA ALA A 118 6.26 -4.67 -5.21
C ALA A 118 6.63 -6.06 -5.73
N GLY A 119 5.86 -6.61 -6.68
CA GLY A 119 6.15 -7.87 -7.35
C GLY A 119 7.45 -7.81 -8.13
N ALA A 120 7.62 -6.77 -8.98
CA ALA A 120 8.85 -6.56 -9.73
C ALA A 120 10.08 -6.39 -8.81
N TRP A 121 9.92 -5.68 -7.68
CA TRP A 121 10.95 -5.54 -6.67
C TRP A 121 11.28 -6.89 -6.01
N LEU A 122 10.26 -7.69 -5.66
CA LEU A 122 10.45 -9.02 -5.08
C LEU A 122 11.17 -9.97 -6.03
N ASP A 123 10.89 -9.93 -7.33
CA ASP A 123 11.57 -10.77 -8.32
C ASP A 123 13.07 -10.45 -8.41
N GLN A 124 13.44 -9.17 -8.35
CA GLN A 124 14.82 -8.70 -8.35
C GLN A 124 15.60 -9.07 -7.07
N HIS A 125 14.91 -9.25 -5.94
CA HIS A 125 15.53 -9.58 -4.64
C HIS A 125 15.47 -11.08 -4.33
N ALA A 126 14.45 -11.79 -4.82
CA ALA A 126 14.37 -13.26 -4.77
C ALA A 126 15.40 -13.90 -5.71
N GLY A 127 15.65 -13.31 -6.89
CA GLY A 127 16.68 -13.76 -7.82
C GLY A 127 18.12 -13.58 -7.29
N ARG A 128 18.36 -12.53 -6.48
CA ARG A 128 19.68 -12.28 -5.86
C ARG A 128 20.04 -13.28 -4.76
N ALA A 129 19.06 -13.87 -4.08
CA ALA A 129 19.31 -14.91 -3.08
C ALA A 129 19.80 -16.23 -3.71
N THR A 130 19.35 -16.56 -4.92
CA THR A 130 19.75 -17.79 -5.64
C THR A 130 21.12 -17.67 -6.33
N GLN A 131 21.59 -16.46 -6.65
CA GLN A 131 22.84 -16.27 -7.40
C GLN A 131 24.11 -16.20 -6.52
N ARG A 132 23.97 -16.33 -5.18
CA ARG A 132 25.09 -16.36 -4.22
C ARG A 132 25.34 -17.71 -3.56
N SER A 133 24.74 -18.81 -4.07
CA SER A 133 25.01 -20.19 -3.64
C SER A 133 26.07 -20.87 -4.49
#